data_AF-A0A6I6JML2-F1
#
_entry.id   AF-A0A6I6JML2-F1
#
_cell.length_a   1.000
_cell.length_b   1.000
_cell.length_c   1.000
_cell.angle_alpha   90.00
_cell.angle_beta   90.00
_cell.angle_gamma   90.00
#
_symmetry.space_group_name_H-M   'P 1'
#
loop_
_entity.id
_entity.type
_entity.pdbx_description
1 polymer ?
#
loop_
_entity_poly.entity_id
_entity_poly.type
_entity_poly.pdbx_seq_one_letter_code
_entity_poly.pdbx_strand_id
1 'polypeptide(L)'
;MFPPFENSTAFCQLCKDYFPESEYLKTVIDNKNTLWIANMVTHYRHIHIQSWNRCWDSSGGKYYRSGWFGDYESEKSEVNERAKRQIVRKCTEYLKHNNITPEDFEWLEYNDEKTLELIRKKLSR
;
A
#
# COMPACT_ATOMS: atom_id res chain seq x y z
N MET A 1 11.49 -16.42 6.14
CA MET A 1 10.53 -15.49 5.50
C MET A 1 11.29 -14.69 4.47
N PHE A 2 10.66 -14.24 3.37
CA PHE A 2 11.35 -13.45 2.35
C PHE A 2 11.69 -12.04 2.87
N PRO A 3 12.82 -11.44 2.47
CA PRO A 3 13.16 -10.08 2.85
C PRO A 3 12.20 -9.07 2.21
N PRO A 4 11.92 -7.90 2.86
CA PRO A 4 11.07 -6.86 2.28
C PRO A 4 11.57 -6.30 0.96
N PHE A 5 12.89 -6.29 0.75
CA PHE A 5 13.53 -5.78 -0.45
C PHE A 5 14.64 -6.71 -0.93
N GLU A 6 14.79 -6.77 -2.25
CA GLU A 6 15.87 -7.48 -2.94
C GLU A 6 16.10 -6.81 -4.31
N ASN A 7 17.34 -6.45 -4.66
CA ASN A 7 17.70 -5.94 -6.00
C ASN A 7 16.78 -4.84 -6.58
N SER A 8 16.49 -3.78 -5.80
CA SER A 8 15.56 -2.69 -6.19
C SER A 8 14.10 -3.13 -6.42
N THR A 9 13.70 -4.25 -5.83
CA THR A 9 12.33 -4.75 -5.84
C THR A 9 11.83 -4.93 -4.42
N ALA A 10 10.52 -4.76 -4.21
CA ALA A 10 9.84 -4.99 -2.95
C ALA A 10 9.08 -6.32 -3.01
N PHE A 11 9.06 -7.07 -1.90
CA PHE A 11 8.35 -8.35 -1.84
C PHE A 11 6.87 -8.15 -1.50
N CYS A 12 5.98 -8.74 -2.31
CA CYS A 12 4.54 -8.78 -2.04
C CYS A 12 4.12 -10.11 -1.44
N GLN A 13 3.77 -10.10 -0.16
CA GLN A 13 3.30 -11.30 0.57
C GLN A 13 1.96 -11.86 0.05
N LEU A 14 1.19 -11.07 -0.71
CA LEU A 14 -0.06 -11.51 -1.34
C LEU A 14 0.18 -12.24 -2.67
N CYS A 15 1.07 -11.70 -3.50
CA CYS A 15 1.47 -12.29 -4.78
C CYS A 15 2.48 -13.42 -4.63
N LYS A 16 3.20 -13.47 -3.50
CA LYS A 16 4.37 -14.34 -3.29
C LYS A 16 5.49 -14.09 -4.29
N ASP A 17 5.65 -12.84 -4.70
CA ASP A 17 6.62 -12.42 -5.71
C ASP A 17 7.11 -11.00 -5.44
N TYR A 18 8.23 -10.64 -6.07
CA TYR A 18 8.80 -9.32 -6.04
C TYR A 18 8.22 -8.42 -7.12
N PHE A 19 8.16 -7.13 -6.85
CA PHE A 19 7.73 -6.11 -7.82
C PHE A 19 8.68 -4.91 -7.80
N PRO A 20 8.82 -4.18 -8.92
CA PRO A 20 9.68 -3.00 -8.98
C PRO A 20 9.29 -1.97 -7.92
N GLU A 21 10.28 -1.45 -7.20
CA GLU A 21 10.07 -0.33 -6.28
C GLU A 21 9.75 0.94 -7.06
N SER A 22 8.99 1.85 -6.44
CA SER A 22 8.78 3.19 -6.96
C SER A 22 10.03 4.04 -6.73
N GLU A 23 10.65 4.49 -7.82
CA GLU A 23 11.78 5.41 -7.78
C GLU A 23 11.42 6.73 -7.08
N TYR A 24 10.20 7.24 -7.27
CA TYR A 24 9.73 8.42 -6.55
C TYR A 24 9.68 8.19 -5.04
N LEU A 25 9.09 7.08 -4.58
CA LEU A 25 8.95 6.80 -3.14
C LEU A 25 10.32 6.66 -2.45
N LYS A 26 11.32 6.09 -3.14
CA LYS A 26 12.70 6.02 -2.63
C LYS A 26 13.31 7.40 -2.35
N THR A 27 12.93 8.43 -3.11
CA THR A 27 13.47 9.79 -2.95
C THR A 27 12.82 10.58 -1.81
N VAL A 28 11.64 10.16 -1.35
CA VAL A 28 10.85 10.93 -0.37
C VAL A 28 10.63 10.19 0.96
N ILE A 29 10.97 8.90 1.05
CA ILE A 29 10.82 8.08 2.26
C ILE A 29 12.14 7.40 2.62
N ASP A 30 12.77 7.85 3.70
CA ASP A 30 14.03 7.28 4.21
C ASP A 30 13.80 6.00 5.06
N ASN A 31 12.68 5.91 5.77
CA ASN A 31 12.36 4.74 6.59
C ASN A 31 12.02 3.55 5.68
N LYS A 32 12.82 2.48 5.75
CA LYS A 32 12.65 1.27 4.93
C LYS A 32 11.29 0.59 5.12
N ASN A 33 10.77 0.53 6.34
CA ASN A 33 9.47 -0.08 6.62
C ASN A 33 8.34 0.76 6.02
N THR A 34 8.35 2.07 6.25
CA THR A 34 7.39 3.00 5.64
C THR A 34 7.46 2.94 4.11
N LEU A 35 8.68 2.89 3.55
CA LEU A 35 8.89 2.75 2.11
C LEU A 35 8.30 1.46 1.58
N TRP A 36 8.49 0.34 2.28
CA TRP A 36 7.90 -0.94 1.90
C TRP A 36 6.38 -0.88 1.92
N ILE A 37 5.77 -0.29 2.97
CA ILE A 37 4.32 -0.15 3.06
C ILE A 37 3.80 0.73 1.91
N ALA A 38 4.46 1.85 1.62
CA ALA A 38 4.07 2.74 0.52
C ALA A 38 4.11 2.03 -0.84
N ASN A 39 5.16 1.26 -1.09
CA ASN A 39 5.29 0.41 -2.28
C ASN A 39 4.18 -0.65 -2.33
N MET A 40 3.89 -1.30 -1.20
CA MET A 40 2.84 -2.30 -1.10
C MET A 40 1.43 -1.74 -1.31
N VAL A 41 1.14 -0.55 -0.80
CA VAL A 41 -0.14 0.14 -1.02
C VAL A 41 -0.30 0.47 -2.50
N THR A 42 0.76 0.96 -3.14
CA THR A 42 0.79 1.28 -4.57
C THR A 42 0.57 0.01 -5.40
N HIS A 43 1.34 -1.05 -5.13
CA HIS A 43 1.19 -2.34 -5.78
C HIS A 43 -0.23 -2.89 -5.60
N TYR A 44 -0.78 -2.84 -4.38
CA TYR A 44 -2.12 -3.34 -4.11
C TYR A 44 -3.18 -2.59 -4.92
N ARG A 45 -3.09 -1.26 -4.98
CA ARG A 45 -4.00 -0.43 -5.76
C ARG A 45 -3.99 -0.80 -7.24
N HIS A 46 -2.81 -0.99 -7.83
CA HIS A 46 -2.67 -1.25 -9.26
C HIS A 46 -2.76 -2.73 -9.65
N ILE A 47 -2.65 -3.68 -8.72
CA ILE A 47 -2.67 -5.12 -9.06
C ILE A 47 -3.90 -5.82 -8.48
N HIS A 48 -4.32 -5.44 -7.27
CA HIS A 48 -5.38 -6.16 -6.55
C HIS A 48 -6.74 -5.47 -6.62
N ILE A 49 -6.82 -4.23 -7.13
CA ILE A 49 -8.08 -3.49 -7.25
C ILE A 49 -8.40 -3.28 -8.73
N GLN A 50 -9.05 -4.28 -9.33
CA GLN A 50 -9.40 -4.26 -10.76
C GLN A 50 -10.26 -3.06 -11.17
N SER A 51 -11.10 -2.54 -10.28
CA SER A 51 -11.92 -1.35 -10.58
C SER A 51 -11.05 -0.11 -10.76
N TRP A 52 -10.00 0.07 -9.96
CA TRP A 52 -9.07 1.18 -10.07
C TRP A 52 -8.42 1.22 -11.45
N ASN A 53 -7.87 0.08 -11.90
CA ASN A 53 -7.24 -0.04 -13.21
C ASN A 53 -8.18 0.19 -14.40
N ARG A 54 -9.49 0.02 -14.20
CA ARG A 54 -10.49 0.30 -15.25
C ARG A 54 -10.84 1.79 -15.36
N CYS A 55 -10.47 2.59 -14.37
CA CYS A 55 -10.83 4.00 -14.25
C CYS A 55 -9.62 4.91 -14.40
N TRP A 56 -8.47 4.46 -13.90
CA TRP A 56 -7.23 5.20 -13.79
C TRP A 56 -6.07 4.33 -14.26
N ASP A 57 -5.19 4.88 -15.10
CA ASP A 57 -3.93 4.22 -15.45
C ASP A 57 -2.89 4.33 -14.30
N SER A 58 -1.71 3.74 -14.50
CA SER A 58 -0.61 3.77 -13.53
C SER A 58 -0.09 5.17 -13.20
N SER A 59 -0.34 6.14 -14.08
CA SER A 59 0.08 7.54 -14.02
C SER A 59 -1.02 8.46 -13.48
N GLY A 60 -2.21 7.94 -13.18
CA GLY A 60 -3.39 8.73 -12.82
C GLY A 60 -4.15 9.31 -14.02
N GLY A 61 -3.82 8.90 -15.24
CA GLY A 61 -4.57 9.24 -16.46
C GLY A 61 -5.94 8.59 -16.48
N LYS A 62 -6.92 9.28 -17.06
CA LYS A 62 -8.33 8.84 -17.14
C LYS A 62 -8.52 7.75 -18.20
N TYR A 63 -9.13 6.63 -17.82
CA TYR A 63 -9.68 5.64 -18.76
C TYR A 63 -11.16 5.93 -19.08
N TYR A 64 -11.72 5.19 -20.06
CA TYR A 64 -13.11 5.23 -20.56
C TYR A 64 -14.22 5.36 -19.47
N ARG A 65 -13.98 4.96 -18.22
CA ARG A 65 -14.96 5.02 -17.13
C ARG A 65 -14.72 6.07 -16.05
N SER A 66 -13.72 6.95 -16.18
CA SER A 66 -13.40 7.94 -15.13
C SER A 66 -14.56 8.89 -14.77
N GLY A 67 -15.58 9.03 -15.63
CA GLY A 67 -16.76 9.86 -15.36
C GLY A 67 -17.79 9.24 -14.42
N TRP A 68 -17.67 7.94 -14.10
CA TRP A 68 -18.55 7.25 -13.13
C TRP A 68 -18.01 7.30 -11.69
N PHE A 69 -16.81 7.84 -11.59
CA PHE A 69 -15.93 7.83 -10.44
C PHE A 69 -15.63 9.32 -10.13
N GLY A 70 -15.53 9.66 -8.85
CA GLY A 70 -15.47 11.03 -8.37
C GLY A 70 -14.15 11.74 -8.68
N ASP A 71 -13.76 12.66 -7.79
CA ASP A 71 -12.45 13.29 -7.84
C ASP A 71 -11.33 12.25 -7.60
N TYR A 72 -10.27 12.30 -8.41
CA TYR A 72 -9.18 11.32 -8.43
C TYR A 72 -8.52 11.18 -7.05
N GLU A 73 -8.21 12.30 -6.39
CA GLU A 73 -7.54 12.28 -5.08
C GLU A 73 -8.46 11.72 -3.99
N SER A 74 -9.75 12.04 -4.06
CA SER A 74 -10.76 11.49 -3.16
C SER A 74 -10.84 9.96 -3.28
N GLU A 75 -10.90 9.42 -4.50
CA GLU A 75 -10.93 7.97 -4.70
C GLU A 75 -9.62 7.28 -4.34
N LYS A 76 -8.49 7.90 -4.68
CA LYS A 76 -7.16 7.40 -4.35
C LYS A 76 -7.01 7.24 -2.84
N SER A 77 -7.50 8.21 -2.06
CA SER A 77 -7.53 8.14 -0.60
C SER A 77 -8.30 6.92 -0.10
N GLU A 78 -9.56 6.74 -0.54
CA GLU A 78 -10.38 5.59 -0.14
C GLU A 78 -9.78 4.23 -0.51
N VAL A 79 -9.17 4.18 -1.70
CA VAL A 79 -8.55 2.97 -2.23
C VAL A 79 -7.26 2.63 -1.50
N ASN A 80 -6.46 3.64 -1.15
CA ASN A 80 -5.26 3.47 -0.32
C ASN A 80 -5.62 2.97 1.08
N GLU A 81 -6.66 3.53 1.68
CA GLU A 81 -7.20 3.08 2.97
C GLU A 81 -7.64 1.61 2.91
N ARG A 82 -8.36 1.24 1.85
CA ARG A 82 -8.74 -0.16 1.62
C ARG A 82 -7.51 -1.06 1.48
N ALA A 83 -6.50 -0.62 0.72
CA ALA A 83 -5.25 -1.36 0.55
C ALA A 83 -4.53 -1.58 1.89
N LYS A 84 -4.34 -0.52 2.70
CA LYS A 84 -3.75 -0.60 4.06
C LYS A 84 -4.47 -1.65 4.90
N ARG A 85 -5.80 -1.58 5.00
CA ARG A 85 -6.60 -2.55 5.77
C ARG A 85 -6.42 -4.00 5.27
N GLN A 86 -6.32 -4.20 3.96
CA GLN A 86 -6.14 -5.54 3.38
C GLN A 86 -4.74 -6.09 3.61
N ILE A 87 -3.70 -5.25 3.47
CA ILE A 87 -2.32 -5.59 3.80
C ILE A 87 -2.24 -6.02 5.26
N VAL A 88 -2.77 -5.21 6.19
CA VAL A 88 -2.74 -5.53 7.62
C VAL A 88 -3.44 -6.84 7.92
N ARG A 89 -4.62 -7.09 7.34
CA ARG A 89 -5.40 -8.31 7.58
C ARG A 89 -4.75 -9.58 7.04
N LYS A 90 -4.11 -9.51 5.88
CA LYS A 90 -3.60 -10.69 5.16
C LYS A 90 -2.09 -10.92 5.36
N CYS A 91 -1.37 -9.88 5.74
CA CYS A 91 0.08 -9.89 5.91
C CYS A 91 0.50 -9.72 7.36
N THR A 92 -0.39 -9.85 8.36
CA THR A 92 -0.09 -9.60 9.79
C THR A 92 1.21 -10.27 10.24
N GLU A 93 1.37 -11.57 10.00
CA GLU A 93 2.56 -12.31 10.42
C GLU A 93 3.84 -11.81 9.71
N TYR A 94 3.71 -11.42 8.45
CA TYR A 94 4.82 -10.86 7.68
C TYR A 94 5.24 -9.49 8.22
N LEU A 95 4.27 -8.64 8.56
CA LEU A 95 4.52 -7.33 9.17
C LEU A 95 5.24 -7.50 10.51
N LYS A 96 4.74 -8.38 11.38
CA LYS A 96 5.34 -8.68 12.69
C LYS A 96 6.76 -9.22 12.58
N HIS A 97 7.00 -10.17 11.67
CA HIS A 97 8.32 -10.76 11.49
C HIS A 97 9.37 -9.75 11.01
N ASN A 98 8.95 -8.77 10.21
CA ASN A 98 9.83 -7.72 9.68
C ASN A 98 9.88 -6.47 10.58
N ASN A 99 9.40 -6.55 11.82
CA ASN A 99 9.36 -5.44 12.77
C ASN A 99 8.65 -4.19 12.22
N ILE A 100 7.64 -4.38 11.38
CA ILE A 100 6.79 -3.29 10.91
C ILE A 100 5.76 -3.00 11.99
N THR A 101 5.73 -1.76 12.46
CA THR A 101 4.89 -1.31 13.58
C THR A 101 3.77 -0.39 13.12
N PRO A 102 2.77 -0.09 13.97
CA PRO A 102 1.75 0.91 13.65
C PRO A 102 2.31 2.27 13.24
N GLU A 103 3.40 2.70 13.88
CA GLU A 103 4.06 3.99 13.62
C GLU A 103 4.54 4.08 12.16
N ASP A 104 5.00 2.97 11.56
CA ASP A 104 5.42 2.95 10.16
C ASP A 104 4.27 3.27 9.19
N PHE A 105 3.01 2.96 9.55
CA PHE A 105 1.82 3.31 8.79
C PHE A 105 1.38 4.76 9.01
N GLU A 106 1.59 5.30 10.21
CA GLU A 106 1.21 6.67 10.57
C GLU A 106 1.97 7.73 9.77
N TRP A 107 3.15 7.38 9.25
CA TRP A 107 3.92 8.22 8.32
C TRP A 107 3.34 8.33 6.90
N LEU A 108 2.39 7.46 6.53
CA LEU A 108 1.75 7.52 5.22
C LEU A 108 0.61 8.53 5.21
N GLU A 109 0.36 9.17 4.06
CA GLU A 109 -0.83 9.99 3.87
C GLU A 109 -2.12 9.17 3.96
N TYR A 110 -3.22 9.86 4.31
CA TYR A 110 -4.56 9.32 4.49
C TYR A 110 -4.58 8.21 5.53
N ASN A 111 -4.76 8.58 6.80
CA ASN A 111 -4.83 7.64 7.93
C ASN A 111 -6.16 7.81 8.66
N ASP A 112 -7.23 7.32 8.06
CA ASP A 112 -8.55 7.19 8.65
C ASP A 112 -8.44 6.45 9.99
N GLU A 113 -9.17 6.96 10.97
CA GLU A 113 -9.10 6.51 12.36
C GLU A 113 -9.42 5.02 12.47
N LYS A 114 -10.37 4.53 11.68
CA LYS A 114 -10.74 3.11 11.62
C LYS A 114 -9.62 2.22 11.10
N THR A 115 -8.80 2.72 10.18
CA THR A 115 -7.66 1.97 9.65
C THR A 115 -6.53 1.94 10.67
N LEU A 116 -6.23 3.06 11.33
CA LEU A 116 -5.25 3.10 12.41
C LEU A 116 -5.66 2.19 13.58
N GLU A 117 -6.93 2.19 13.97
CA GLU A 117 -7.44 1.29 15.01
C GLU A 117 -7.22 -0.18 14.64
N LEU A 118 -7.51 -0.56 13.38
CA LEU A 118 -7.26 -1.91 12.88
C LEU A 118 -5.77 -2.26 12.89
N ILE A 119 -4.90 -1.35 12.45
CA ILE A 119 -3.45 -1.51 12.43
C ILE A 119 -2.94 -1.75 13.86
N ARG A 120 -3.28 -0.84 14.78
CA ARG A 120 -2.89 -0.92 16.19
C ARG A 120 -3.36 -2.23 16.79
N LYS A 121 -4.62 -2.62 16.60
CA LYS A 121 -5.18 -3.88 17.11
C LYS A 121 -4.47 -5.14 16.58
N LYS A 122 -4.01 -5.12 15.33
CA LYS A 122 -3.39 -6.29 14.68
C LYS A 122 -1.89 -6.39 14.93
N LEU A 123 -1.22 -5.26 15.08
CA LEU A 123 0.24 -5.18 15.24
C LEU A 123 0.67 -4.91 16.68
N SER A 124 -0.24 -4.51 17.59
CA SER A 124 0.02 -4.56 19.03
C SER A 124 0.28 -6.01 19.45
N ARG A 125 1.33 -6.20 20.25
CA ARG A 125 1.75 -7.51 20.77
C ARG A 125 0.61 -8.27 21.44
#